data_AF-A0A2A6RPF8-F1
#
_entry.id   AF-A0A2A6RPF8-F1
#
_cell.length_a   1.000
_cell.length_b   1.000
_cell.length_c   1.000
_cell.angle_alpha   90.00
_cell.angle_beta   90.00
_cell.angle_gamma   90.00
#
_symmetry.space_group_name_H-M   'P 1'
#
loop_
_entity.id
_entity.type
_entity.pdbx_description
1 polymer ?
#
loop_
_entity_poly.entity_id
_entity_poly.type
_entity_poly.pdbx_seq_one_letter_code
_entity_poly.pdbx_strand_id
1 'polypeptide(L)' 'MLEKGHIELIATIEARHPGEWLALVIPPGEDEYAPEQAMLVVHSPNDNEVWDAVQQITANQVVHVYFNGSAEQYWEGMGQ' A
#
# COMPACT_ATOMS: atom_id res chain seq x y z
N MET A 1 4.06 -10.54 1.62
CA MET A 1 5.25 -10.95 0.83
C MET A 1 5.93 -9.68 0.32
N LEU A 2 7.28 -9.56 0.31
CA LEU A 2 7.98 -8.40 -0.24
C LEU A 2 8.14 -8.57 -1.76
N GLU A 3 7.24 -7.95 -2.54
CA GLU A 3 7.40 -7.90 -3.99
C GLU A 3 8.36 -6.77 -4.36
N LYS A 4 9.36 -7.10 -5.21
CA LYS A 4 10.42 -6.15 -5.57
C LYS A 4 9.83 -5.03 -6.42
N GLY A 5 9.85 -3.83 -5.85
CA GLY A 5 9.21 -2.62 -6.34
C GLY A 5 9.42 -2.31 -7.82
N HIS A 6 8.34 -2.49 -8.58
CA HIS A 6 8.16 -1.87 -9.89
C HIS A 6 7.24 -0.66 -9.69
N ILE A 7 7.58 0.47 -10.32
CA ILE A 7 6.67 1.62 -10.37
C ILE A 7 5.61 1.28 -11.41
N GLU A 8 4.35 1.18 -10.98
CA GLU A 8 3.21 0.96 -11.86
C GLU A 8 2.02 1.82 -11.43
N LEU A 9 0.97 1.84 -12.26
CA LEU A 9 -0.23 2.64 -11.99
C LEU A 9 -0.90 2.12 -10.72
N ILE A 10 -1.23 3.02 -9.80
CA ILE A 10 -1.90 2.66 -8.54
C ILE A 10 -3.19 1.88 -8.82
N ALA A 11 -3.98 2.32 -9.78
CA ALA A 11 -5.20 1.63 -10.21
C ALA A 11 -4.96 0.17 -10.64
N THR A 12 -3.78 -0.15 -11.19
CA THR A 12 -3.43 -1.53 -11.57
C THR A 12 -3.12 -2.37 -10.33
N ILE A 13 -2.40 -1.78 -9.37
CA ILE A 13 -2.07 -2.44 -8.10
C ILE A 13 -3.35 -2.71 -7.31
N GLU A 14 -4.24 -1.72 -7.23
CA GLU A 14 -5.53 -1.83 -6.56
C GLU A 14 -6.42 -2.91 -7.20
N ALA A 15 -6.42 -3.01 -8.53
CA ALA A 15 -7.17 -4.03 -9.23
C ALA A 15 -6.63 -5.46 -8.98
N ARG A 16 -5.33 -5.60 -8.69
CA ARG A 16 -4.69 -6.90 -8.41
C ARG A 16 -4.89 -7.38 -6.97
N HIS A 17 -5.00 -6.45 -6.02
CA HIS A 17 -5.02 -6.75 -4.58
C HIS A 17 -6.26 -6.19 -3.85
N PRO A 18 -7.49 -6.56 -4.27
CA PRO A 18 -8.70 -6.08 -3.62
C PRO A 18 -8.86 -6.67 -2.21
N GLY A 19 -9.22 -5.83 -1.25
CA GLY A 19 -9.44 -6.19 0.15
C GLY A 19 -8.15 -6.38 0.97
N GLU A 20 -7.01 -5.89 0.49
CA GLU A 20 -5.73 -5.98 1.18
C GLU A 20 -5.19 -4.59 1.56
N TRP A 21 -4.32 -4.53 2.57
CA TRP A 21 -3.55 -3.34 2.87
C TRP A 21 -2.39 -3.22 1.89
N LEU A 22 -2.22 -2.03 1.31
CA LEU A 22 -1.16 -1.72 0.37
C LEU A 22 -0.27 -0.65 0.97
N ALA A 23 1.05 -0.87 0.96
CA ALA A 23 2.03 0.18 1.16
C ALA A 23 2.73 0.49 -0.15
N LEU A 24 2.53 1.73 -0.60
CA LEU A 24 3.06 2.25 -1.84
C LEU A 24 4.08 3.33 -1.53
N VAL A 25 5.24 3.30 -2.17
CA VAL A 25 6.20 4.41 -2.14
C VAL A 25 5.94 5.32 -3.32
N ILE A 26 5.70 6.60 -3.03
CA ILE A 26 5.51 7.63 -4.05
C ILE A 26 6.90 8.10 -4.50
N PRO A 27 7.26 7.95 -5.78
CA PRO A 27 8.55 8.43 -6.28
C PRO A 27 8.59 9.96 -6.27
N PRO A 28 9.78 10.56 -6.01
CA PRO A 28 9.92 12.01 -6.04
C PRO A 28 9.68 12.52 -7.46
N GLY A 29 8.64 13.35 -7.64
CA GLY A 29 8.20 13.88 -8.93
C GLY A 29 6.73 13.63 -9.24
N GLU A 30 6.10 12.68 -8.55
CA GLU A 30 4.64 12.51 -8.57
C GLU A 30 3.94 13.51 -7.65
N ASP A 31 2.65 13.71 -7.89
CA ASP A 31 1.81 14.55 -7.05
C ASP A 31 1.66 13.91 -5.65
N GLU A 32 1.90 14.69 -4.60
CA GLU A 32 1.83 14.22 -3.21
C GLU A 32 0.40 13.95 -2.73
N TYR A 33 -0.61 14.53 -3.40
CA TYR A 33 -2.03 14.41 -3.05
C TYR A 33 -2.77 13.38 -3.92
N ALA A 34 -2.37 13.20 -5.17
CA ALA A 34 -2.96 12.26 -6.11
C ALA A 34 -1.90 11.64 -7.04
N PRO A 35 -0.99 10.78 -6.51
CA PRO A 35 -0.02 10.09 -7.34
C PRO A 35 -0.73 9.15 -8.33
N GLU A 36 -0.31 9.14 -9.59
CA GLU A 36 -0.85 8.21 -10.60
C GLU A 36 -0.05 6.90 -10.57
N GLN A 37 1.23 7.01 -10.26
CA GLN A 37 2.17 5.89 -10.22
C GLN A 37 2.81 5.77 -8.84
N ALA A 38 2.93 4.53 -8.37
CA ALA A 38 3.66 4.26 -7.15
C ALA A 38 4.35 2.91 -7.22
N MET A 39 5.31 2.73 -6.31
CA MET A 39 6.00 1.47 -6.15
C MET A 39 5.34 0.66 -5.04
N LEU A 40 4.73 -0.48 -5.39
CA LEU A 40 4.25 -1.43 -4.38
C LEU A 40 5.46 -1.99 -3.62
N VAL A 41 5.49 -1.79 -2.30
CA VAL A 41 6.55 -2.31 -1.44
C VAL A 41 6.10 -3.54 -0.70
N VAL A 42 4.89 -3.49 -0.14
CA VAL A 42 4.28 -4.61 0.57
C VAL A 42 2.77 -4.53 0.42
N HIS A 43 2.15 -5.70 0.31
CA HIS A 43 0.74 -5.91 0.52
C HIS A 43 0.54 -7.07 1.49
N SER A 44 -0.50 -6.95 2.32
CA SER A 44 -0.96 -8.02 3.21
C SER A 44 -2.41 -7.77 3.60
N PRO A 45 -3.20 -8.80 3.92
CA PRO A 45 -4.54 -8.62 4.50
C PRO A 45 -4.49 -8.13 5.95
N ASN A 46 -3.32 -8.16 6.61
CA ASN A 46 -3.12 -7.75 7.98
C ASN A 46 -2.32 -6.43 8.05
N ASP A 47 -2.84 -5.43 8.77
CA ASP A 47 -2.25 -4.11 8.89
C ASP A 47 -0.88 -4.14 9.59
N ASN A 48 -0.71 -5.04 10.58
CA ASN A 48 0.52 -5.11 11.36
C ASN A 48 1.71 -5.57 10.51
N GLU A 49 1.49 -6.50 9.59
CA GLU A 49 2.55 -6.95 8.67
C GLU A 49 2.98 -5.84 7.72
N VAL A 50 2.01 -5.04 7.24
CA VAL A 50 2.30 -3.88 6.39
C VAL A 50 3.07 -2.82 7.17
N TRP A 51 2.64 -2.49 8.39
CA TRP A 51 3.32 -1.51 9.24
C TRP A 51 4.74 -1.95 9.65
N ASP A 52 4.97 -3.22 9.95
CA ASP A 52 6.30 -3.74 10.25
C ASP A 52 7.24 -3.58 9.04
N ALA A 53 6.77 -3.98 7.84
CA ALA A 53 7.54 -3.84 6.62
C ALA A 53 7.82 -2.37 6.26
N VAL A 54 6.86 -1.46 6.49
CA VAL A 54 7.03 -0.03 6.26
C VAL A 54 8.06 0.58 7.20
N GLN A 55 8.12 0.14 8.47
CA GLN A 55 9.15 0.57 9.41
C GLN A 55 10.57 0.18 8.98
N GLN A 56 10.72 -0.85 8.14
CA GLN A 56 12.01 -1.24 7.57
C GLN A 56 12.41 -0.39 6.35
N ILE A 57 11.48 0.39 5.77
CA ILE A 57 11.77 1.31 4.66
C ILE A 57 12.53 2.51 5.20
N THR A 58 13.64 2.85 4.55
CA THR A 58 14.54 3.93 5.01
C THR A 58 13.83 5.29 4.94
N ALA A 59 13.93 6.08 6.01
CA ALA A 59 13.16 7.29 6.33
C ALA A 59 13.18 8.47 5.31
N ASN A 60 13.74 8.30 4.12
CA ASN A 60 13.83 9.34 3.10
C ASN A 60 12.85 9.12 1.93
N GLN A 61 11.83 8.27 2.11
CA GLN A 61 10.80 7.99 1.10
C GLN A 61 9.41 8.20 1.71
N VAL A 62 8.52 8.83 0.95
CA VAL A 62 7.11 8.99 1.34
C VAL A 62 6.39 7.68 1.05
N VAL A 63 5.92 7.03 2.10
CA VAL A 63 5.14 5.79 2.01
C VAL A 63 3.68 6.12 2.26
N HIS A 64 2.83 5.73 1.33
CA HIS A 64 1.39 5.83 1.43
C HIS A 64 0.83 4.45 1.77
N VAL A 65 0.16 4.34 2.92
CA VAL A 65 -0.40 3.09 3.41
C VAL A 65 -1.91 3.23 3.54
N TYR A 66 -2.66 2.35 2.88
CA TYR A 66 -4.12 2.35 2.94
C TYR A 66 -4.70 0.96 2.64
N PHE A 67 -5.96 0.77 3.03
CA PHE A 67 -6.69 -0.46 2.77
C PHE A 67 -7.44 -0.35 1.44
N ASN A 68 -7.11 -1.22 0.49
CA ASN A 68 -7.71 -1.26 -0.83
C ASN A 68 -8.99 -2.10 -0.84
N GLY A 69 -9.98 -1.71 -0.05
CA GLY A 69 -11.24 -2.44 0.05
C GLY A 69 -12.39 -1.56 0.48
N SER A 70 -13.58 -2.14 0.51
CA SER A 70 -14.75 -1.43 1.01
C SER A 70 -14.67 -1.26 2.52
N ALA A 71 -15.23 -0.16 3.04
CA ALA A 71 -15.29 0.07 4.49
C ALA A 71 -15.88 -1.14 5.23
N GLU A 72 -16.88 -1.81 4.65
CA GLU A 72 -17.48 -3.04 5.18
C GLU A 72 -16.45 -4.14 5.46
N GLN A 73 -15.52 -4.39 4.52
CA GLN A 73 -14.46 -5.39 4.67
C GLN A 73 -13.45 -4.98 5.76
N TYR A 74 -13.18 -3.68 5.88
CA TYR A 74 -12.33 -3.14 6.93
C TYR A 74 -12.95 -3.35 8.33
N TRP A 75 -14.27 -3.13 8.46
CA TRP A 75 -14.99 -3.35 9.72
C TRP A 75 -15.11 -4.83 10.08
N GLU A 76 -15.29 -5.72 9.09
CA GLU A 76 -15.31 -7.18 9.33
C GLU A 76 -13.95 -7.70 9.83
N GLY A 77 -12.84 -7.16 9.35
CA GLY A 77 -11.49 -7.53 9.80
C GLY A 77 -11.15 -7.09 11.23
N MET A 78 -11.76 -6.01 11.73
CA MET A 78 -11.58 -5.53 13.12
C MET A 78 -12.60 -6.12 14.12
N GLY A 79 -13.54 -6.94 13.65
CA GLY A 79 -14.67 -7.43 14.43
C GLY A 79 -14.53 -8.83 15.05
N GLN A 80 -13.36 -9.47 15.01
CA GLN A 80 -13.12 -10.79 15.60
C GLN A 80 -12.10 -10.78 16.74
#